data_AF-A0AAU7VMQ7-F1
#
_entry.id   AF-A0AAU7VMQ7-F1
#
_cell.length_a   1.000
_cell.length_b   1.000
_cell.length_c   1.000
_cell.angle_alpha   90.00
_cell.angle_beta   90.00
_cell.angle_gamma   90.00
#
_symmetry.space_group_name_H-M   'P 1'
#
loop_
_entity.id
_entity.type
_entity.pdbx_description
1 polymer ?
#
loop_
_entity_poly.entity_id
_entity_poly.type
_entity_poly.pdbx_seq_one_letter_code
_entity_poly.pdbx_strand_id
1 'polypeptide(L)'
;MEIKELNITTFSEAKKEVEAVNASLPSINLMAEKSIFKTIKISKMSTTAANILKQEMLSKGGEAAVSANTVNCKDKTTDVVLMGTLRQFREVSKKMNGQPLGLPDLGKWLETMIAQEKKR
;
A
#
# COMPACT_ATOMS: atom_id res chain seq x y z
N MET A 1 17.25 -10.17 -27.07
CA MET A 1 16.54 -9.55 -25.93
C MET A 1 16.95 -10.32 -24.69
N GLU A 2 17.49 -9.64 -23.69
CA GLU A 2 17.84 -10.22 -22.39
C GLU A 2 16.78 -9.80 -21.37
N ILE A 3 16.34 -10.73 -20.52
CA ILE A 3 15.29 -10.49 -19.50
C ILE A 3 15.90 -10.80 -18.13
N LYS A 4 15.83 -9.83 -17.23
CA LYS A 4 16.33 -9.95 -15.86
C LYS A 4 15.30 -9.45 -14.86
N GLU A 5 15.07 -10.23 -13.81
CA GLU A 5 14.27 -9.82 -12.66
C GLU A 5 15.06 -8.86 -11.77
N LEU A 6 14.39 -7.81 -11.27
CA LEU A 6 14.96 -6.84 -10.34
C LEU A 6 14.25 -6.92 -9.00
N ASN A 7 15.02 -7.17 -7.94
CA ASN A 7 14.53 -7.16 -6.56
C ASN A 7 14.75 -5.77 -5.96
N ILE A 8 13.79 -4.87 -6.15
CA ILE A 8 13.85 -3.48 -5.67
C ILE A 8 13.24 -3.41 -4.28
N THR A 9 14.03 -3.04 -3.27
CA THR A 9 13.58 -3.02 -1.87
C THR A 9 13.55 -1.64 -1.24
N THR A 10 14.16 -0.64 -1.90
CA THR A 10 14.29 0.74 -1.41
C THR A 10 13.95 1.77 -2.48
N PHE A 11 13.68 3.01 -2.05
CA PHE A 11 13.39 4.12 -2.95
C PHE A 11 14.61 4.56 -3.75
N SER A 12 15.79 4.55 -3.13
CA SER A 12 17.05 4.86 -3.82
C SER A 12 17.36 3.88 -4.96
N GLU A 13 17.23 2.57 -4.72
CA GLU A 13 17.41 1.53 -5.76
C GLU A 13 16.40 1.70 -6.90
N ALA A 14 15.12 1.86 -6.55
CA ALA A 14 14.04 2.07 -7.49
C ALA A 14 14.32 3.24 -8.44
N LYS A 15 14.74 4.37 -7.85
CA LYS A 15 15.07 5.59 -8.58
C LYS A 15 16.25 5.37 -9.53
N LYS A 16 17.32 4.73 -9.06
CA LYS A 16 18.52 4.46 -9.85
C LYS A 16 18.24 3.59 -11.08
N GLU A 17 17.43 2.53 -10.93
CA GLU A 17 17.08 1.65 -12.04
C GLU A 17 16.20 2.37 -13.09
N VAL A 18 15.25 3.20 -12.64
CA VAL A 18 14.41 4.00 -13.55
C VAL A 18 15.22 5.11 -14.24
N GLU A 19 16.19 5.71 -13.55
CA GLU A 19 17.11 6.68 -14.13
C GLU A 19 18.04 6.04 -15.19
N ALA A 20 18.52 4.82 -14.94
CA ALA A 20 19.43 4.11 -15.83
C ALA A 20 18.85 3.83 -17.22
N VAL A 21 17.52 3.78 -17.35
CA VAL A 21 16.83 3.63 -18.64
C VAL A 21 16.53 4.98 -19.33
N ASN A 22 17.05 6.09 -18.81
CA ASN A 22 16.83 7.46 -19.30
C ASN A 22 15.33 7.86 -19.31
N ALA A 23 14.57 7.44 -18.29
CA ALA A 23 13.20 7.89 -18.11
C ALA A 23 13.12 9.41 -17.91
N SER A 24 11.97 10.02 -18.23
CA SER A 24 11.80 11.48 -18.10
C SER A 24 11.91 11.93 -16.64
N LEU A 25 12.58 13.05 -16.40
CA LEU A 25 12.83 13.57 -15.04
C LEU A 25 11.57 13.64 -14.15
N PRO A 26 10.39 14.08 -14.65
CA PRO A 26 9.18 14.11 -13.84
C PRO A 26 8.64 12.72 -13.45
N SER A 27 8.95 11.69 -14.26
CA SER A 27 8.40 10.34 -14.10
C SER A 27 9.19 9.49 -13.10
N ILE A 28 10.49 9.75 -12.93
CA ILE A 28 11.40 8.93 -12.12
C ILE A 28 10.83 8.66 -10.72
N ASN A 29 10.49 9.72 -9.98
CA ASN A 29 9.98 9.57 -8.61
C ASN A 29 8.61 8.87 -8.57
N LEU A 30 7.76 9.12 -9.57
CA LEU A 30 6.43 8.50 -9.65
C LEU A 30 6.52 7.01 -9.96
N MET A 31 7.50 6.61 -10.79
CA MET A 31 7.76 5.21 -11.13
C MET A 31 8.48 4.49 -9.98
N ALA A 32 9.39 5.16 -9.27
CA ALA A 32 10.07 4.59 -8.11
C ALA A 32 9.08 4.19 -7.00
N GLU A 33 8.02 4.97 -6.77
CA GLU A 33 6.97 4.57 -5.81
C GLU A 33 6.13 3.37 -6.27
N LYS A 34 6.10 3.08 -7.58
CA LYS A 34 5.35 1.94 -8.14
C LYS A 34 6.16 0.65 -8.13
N SER A 35 7.48 0.71 -8.02
CA SER A 35 8.35 -0.47 -8.02
C SER A 35 8.60 -1.05 -6.63
N ILE A 36 8.17 -0.38 -5.56
CA ILE A 36 8.33 -0.86 -4.18
C ILE A 36 7.02 -1.43 -3.69
N PHE A 37 6.99 -2.73 -3.47
CA PHE A 37 5.85 -3.48 -2.96
C PHE A 37 5.99 -3.75 -1.46
N LYS A 38 4.92 -3.58 -0.69
CA LYS A 38 4.87 -3.89 0.74
C LYS A 38 3.68 -4.79 1.04
N THR A 39 3.89 -5.67 2.02
CA THR A 39 2.85 -6.53 2.60
C THR A 39 2.73 -6.20 4.08
N ILE A 40 1.52 -5.88 4.55
CA ILE A 40 1.27 -5.40 5.92
C ILE A 40 0.16 -6.23 6.55
N LYS A 41 0.39 -6.77 7.75
CA LYS A 41 -0.65 -7.44 8.55
C LYS A 41 -1.22 -6.49 9.59
N ILE A 42 -2.54 -6.39 9.64
CA ILE A 42 -3.31 -5.68 10.67
C ILE A 42 -4.14 -6.72 11.41
N SER A 43 -4.04 -6.76 12.74
CA SER A 43 -4.75 -7.75 13.54
C SER A 43 -5.94 -7.14 14.27
N LYS A 44 -7.01 -7.92 14.45
CA LYS A 44 -8.21 -7.54 15.23
C LYS A 44 -8.88 -6.24 14.76
N MET A 45 -8.87 -5.95 13.46
CA MET A 45 -9.59 -4.80 12.91
C MET A 45 -11.09 -5.07 12.87
N SER A 46 -11.93 -4.06 13.10
CA SER A 46 -13.38 -4.24 12.93
C SER A 46 -13.71 -4.70 11.51
N THR A 47 -14.66 -5.62 11.38
CA THR A 47 -15.05 -6.18 10.07
C THR A 47 -15.54 -5.11 9.10
N THR A 48 -16.23 -4.09 9.61
CA THR A 48 -16.66 -2.93 8.81
C THR A 48 -15.46 -2.13 8.28
N ALA A 49 -14.46 -1.83 9.13
CA ALA A 49 -13.25 -1.14 8.69
C ALA A 49 -12.44 -2.00 7.70
N ALA A 50 -12.40 -3.32 7.88
CA ALA A 50 -11.79 -4.26 6.94
C ALA A 50 -12.42 -4.22 5.56
N ASN A 51 -13.76 -4.19 5.49
CA ASN A 51 -14.47 -4.07 4.23
C ASN A 51 -14.20 -2.72 3.55
N ILE A 52 -14.25 -1.61 4.28
CA ILE A 52 -13.92 -0.27 3.74
C ILE A 52 -12.50 -0.27 3.17
N LEU A 53 -11.53 -0.73 3.96
CA LEU A 53 -10.13 -0.77 3.57
C LEU A 53 -9.90 -1.65 2.34
N LYS A 54 -10.57 -2.80 2.27
CA LYS A 54 -10.50 -3.68 1.08
C LYS A 54 -11.02 -2.98 -0.16
N GLN A 55 -12.17 -2.32 -0.09
CA GLN A 55 -12.71 -1.58 -1.23
C GLN A 55 -11.79 -0.45 -1.67
N GLU A 56 -11.20 0.29 -0.72
CA GLU A 56 -10.26 1.37 -1.04
C GLU A 56 -8.98 0.83 -1.69
N MET A 57 -8.40 -0.26 -1.16
CA MET A 57 -7.24 -0.92 -1.77
C MET A 57 -7.53 -1.37 -3.21
N LEU A 58 -8.65 -2.08 -3.42
CA LEU A 58 -9.06 -2.55 -4.75
C LEU A 58 -9.25 -1.37 -5.73
N SER A 59 -9.84 -0.26 -5.26
CA SER A 59 -10.04 0.94 -6.08
C SER A 59 -8.74 1.59 -6.58
N LYS A 60 -7.60 1.33 -5.89
CA LYS A 60 -6.26 1.81 -6.28
C LYS A 60 -5.43 0.73 -6.99
N GLY A 61 -6.01 -0.45 -7.22
CA GLY A 61 -5.34 -1.60 -7.81
C GLY A 61 -4.39 -2.33 -6.86
N GLY A 62 -4.50 -2.09 -5.55
CA GLY A 62 -3.87 -2.92 -4.52
C GLY A 62 -4.82 -4.03 -4.08
N GLU A 63 -4.43 -4.79 -3.05
CA GLU A 63 -5.22 -5.91 -2.53
C GLU A 63 -5.30 -5.90 -1.00
N ALA A 64 -6.39 -6.44 -0.46
CA ALA A 64 -6.56 -6.71 0.96
C ALA A 64 -7.22 -8.08 1.16
N ALA A 65 -6.45 -9.03 1.67
CA ALA A 65 -6.98 -10.30 2.12
C ALA A 65 -7.67 -10.12 3.49
N VAL A 66 -8.91 -10.57 3.58
CA VAL A 66 -9.76 -10.53 4.79
C VAL A 66 -10.38 -11.90 4.99
N SER A 67 -10.91 -12.19 6.19
CA SER A 67 -11.62 -13.45 6.44
C SER A 67 -12.82 -13.63 5.50
N ALA A 68 -13.11 -14.87 5.10
CA ALA A 68 -14.31 -15.19 4.32
C ALA A 68 -15.61 -14.80 5.07
N ASN A 69 -15.57 -14.81 6.40
CA ASN A 69 -16.69 -14.43 7.26
C ASN A 69 -16.96 -12.91 7.27
N THR A 70 -16.02 -12.10 6.78
CA THR A 70 -16.13 -10.64 6.70
C THR A 70 -17.23 -10.21 5.71
N VAL A 71 -17.51 -11.02 4.69
CA VAL A 71 -18.57 -10.74 3.68
C VAL A 71 -19.96 -10.71 4.32
N ASN A 72 -20.20 -11.61 5.27
CA ASN A 72 -21.50 -11.72 5.96
C ASN A 72 -21.52 -10.97 7.31
N CYS A 73 -20.47 -10.19 7.62
CA CYS A 73 -20.29 -9.53 8.92
C CYS A 73 -20.48 -10.46 10.14
N LYS A 74 -20.17 -11.76 9.99
CA LYS A 74 -20.39 -12.76 11.05
C LYS A 74 -19.46 -12.54 12.24
N ASP A 75 -18.21 -12.23 11.96
CA ASP A 75 -17.21 -11.91 12.98
C ASP A 75 -17.22 -10.39 13.22
N LYS A 76 -17.11 -9.95 14.49
CA LYS A 76 -17.00 -8.52 14.82
C LYS A 76 -15.65 -7.93 14.41
N THR A 77 -14.61 -8.74 14.41
CA THR A 77 -13.24 -8.36 14.06
C THR A 77 -12.58 -9.40 13.16
N THR A 78 -11.64 -8.98 12.32
CA THR A 78 -10.84 -9.83 11.44
C THR A 78 -9.39 -9.35 11.39
N ASP A 79 -8.48 -10.26 11.07
CA ASP A 79 -7.15 -9.90 10.58
C ASP A 79 -7.25 -9.51 9.10
N VAL A 80 -6.34 -8.63 8.66
CA VAL A 80 -6.24 -8.16 7.27
C VAL A 80 -4.77 -8.21 6.83
N VAL A 81 -4.53 -8.70 5.62
CA VAL A 81 -3.22 -8.58 4.95
C VAL A 81 -3.37 -7.65 3.77
N LEU A 82 -2.74 -6.48 3.84
CA LEU A 82 -2.68 -5.52 2.73
C LEU A 82 -1.47 -5.78 1.87
N MET A 83 -1.64 -5.63 0.56
CA MET A 83 -0.62 -5.88 -0.44
C MET A 83 -0.70 -4.78 -1.50
N GLY A 84 0.40 -4.08 -1.73
CA GLY A 84 0.41 -2.99 -2.70
C GLY A 84 1.73 -2.24 -2.80
N THR A 85 1.78 -1.32 -3.74
CA THR A 85 2.91 -0.42 -3.96
C THR A 85 2.86 0.77 -3.00
N LEU A 86 4.00 1.44 -2.75
CA LEU A 86 4.02 2.69 -1.97
C LEU A 86 3.07 3.74 -2.55
N ARG A 87 2.97 3.83 -3.88
CA ARG A 87 2.02 4.74 -4.54
C ARG A 87 0.59 4.45 -4.12
N GLN A 88 0.18 3.18 -4.09
CA GLN A 88 -1.17 2.77 -3.71
C GLN A 88 -1.45 3.06 -2.24
N PHE A 89 -0.51 2.72 -1.36
CA PHE A 89 -0.65 3.02 0.07
C PHE A 89 -0.76 4.52 0.34
N ARG A 90 -0.02 5.37 -0.41
CA ARG A 90 -0.13 6.83 -0.31
C ARG A 90 -1.51 7.36 -0.74
N GLU A 91 -2.12 6.74 -1.75
CA GLU A 91 -3.46 7.12 -2.20
C GLU A 91 -4.53 6.69 -1.19
N VAL A 92 -4.37 5.50 -0.60
CA VAL A 92 -5.26 4.98 0.44
C VAL A 92 -5.14 5.77 1.74
N SER A 93 -3.93 6.13 2.18
CA SER A 93 -3.72 6.85 3.45
C SER A 93 -4.50 8.17 3.49
N LYS A 94 -4.51 8.91 2.39
CA LYS A 94 -5.28 10.16 2.24
C LYS A 94 -6.78 9.97 2.42
N LYS A 95 -7.32 8.83 1.99
CA LYS A 95 -8.74 8.49 2.14
C LYS A 95 -9.07 8.05 3.56
N MET A 96 -8.15 7.35 4.23
CA MET A 96 -8.38 6.84 5.58
C MET A 96 -8.52 7.94 6.64
N ASN A 97 -7.87 9.09 6.46
CA ASN A 97 -7.92 10.20 7.41
C ASN A 97 -9.34 10.77 7.65
N GLY A 98 -10.27 10.61 6.70
CA GLY A 98 -11.66 11.07 6.82
C GLY A 98 -12.67 9.98 7.18
N GLN A 99 -12.23 8.74 7.38
CA GLN A 99 -13.11 7.59 7.58
C GLN A 99 -13.32 7.30 9.09
N PRO A 100 -14.44 6.68 9.50
CA PRO A 100 -14.67 6.30 10.89
C PRO A 100 -13.87 5.05 11.30
N LEU A 101 -14.09 4.55 12.52
CA LEU A 101 -13.64 3.22 13.00
C LEU A 101 -12.11 3.04 13.12
N GLY A 102 -11.38 4.09 13.51
CA GLY A 102 -9.93 4.02 13.75
C GLY A 102 -9.07 4.00 12.46
N LEU A 103 -9.71 4.11 11.30
CA LEU A 103 -9.02 4.27 10.02
C LEU A 103 -8.11 5.51 9.95
N PRO A 104 -8.39 6.65 10.63
CA PRO A 104 -7.46 7.78 10.61
C PRO A 104 -6.10 7.46 11.21
N ASP A 105 -6.04 6.59 12.23
CA ASP A 105 -4.77 6.17 12.83
C ASP A 105 -3.99 5.25 11.89
N LEU A 106 -4.69 4.37 11.16
CA LEU A 106 -4.10 3.59 10.07
C LEU A 106 -3.55 4.51 8.97
N GLY A 107 -4.29 5.56 8.59
CA GLY A 107 -3.86 6.56 7.61
C GLY A 107 -2.52 7.20 8.00
N LYS A 108 -2.41 7.70 9.24
CA LYS A 108 -1.17 8.28 9.78
C LYS A 108 -0.02 7.28 9.85
N TRP A 109 -0.31 6.03 10.21
CA TRP A 109 0.70 4.98 10.24
C TRP A 109 1.26 4.69 8.85
N LEU A 110 0.39 4.59 7.84
CA LEU A 110 0.78 4.41 6.44
C LEU A 110 1.63 5.59 5.95
N GLU A 111 1.25 6.82 6.27
CA GLU A 111 2.02 8.02 5.93
C GLU A 111 3.43 7.99 6.53
N THR A 112 3.54 7.55 7.79
CA THR A 112 4.83 7.41 8.48
C THR A 112 5.71 6.35 7.82
N MET A 113 5.13 5.18 7.49
CA MET A 113 5.84 4.11 6.79
C MET A 113 6.37 4.59 5.43
N ILE A 114 5.54 5.28 4.64
CA ILE A 114 5.94 5.82 3.33
C ILE A 114 7.06 6.86 3.49
N ALA A 115 6.99 7.71 4.52
CA ALA A 115 8.02 8.71 4.79
C ALA A 115 9.36 8.09 5.20
N GLN A 116 9.34 6.99 5.95
CA GLN A 116 10.55 6.23 6.30
C GLN A 116 11.16 5.56 5.07
N GLU A 117 10.33 4.98 4.21
CA GLU A 117 10.80 4.30 3.00
C GLU A 117 11.47 5.25 2.01
N LYS A 118 11.00 6.49 1.90
CA LYS A 118 11.64 7.53 1.06
C LYS A 118 13.00 8.00 1.57
N LYS A 119 13.33 7.74 2.84
CA LYS A 119 14.62 8.09 3.43
C LYS A 119 15.67 6.98 3.25
N ARG A 120 15.25 5.80 2.79
CA ARG A 120 16.10 4.63 2.54
C ARG A 120 16.50 4.57 1.06
#